data_AF-A0A2D5UFX8-F1
#
_entry.id   AF-A0A2D5UFX8-F1
#
_cell.length_a   1.000
_cell.length_b   1.000
_cell.length_c   1.000
_cell.angle_alpha   90.00
_cell.angle_beta   90.00
_cell.angle_gamma   90.00
#
_symmetry.space_group_name_H-M   'P 1'
#
loop_
_entity.id
_entity.type
_entity.pdbx_description
1 polymer ?
#
loop_
_entity_poly.entity_id
_entity_poly.type
_entity_poly.pdbx_seq_one_letter_code
_entity_poly.pdbx_strand_id
1 'polypeptide(L)'
;MRYFPLRLEVALPLAALLLLVLGVGGLYGIRAVESYDPFCTSCHLQDHQEYLDDGARPAKSIRSLAGWHLTGEKAKCISCHGEEGIVGMARTTFLAAKDMVKFVLGDYEHPSRVFHPIADKDCLKCHADERILKLEEDDFHAILDHATLPFSCVQCHNGHLAGGRSAKRFVVPRTAQPRCDHCHNKLEQKVRVGGNLPDKKKLRLAGIDAAVLPDFFYR
;
A
#
# COMPACT_ATOMS: atom_id res chain seq x y z
N MET A 1 34.58 -42.98 31.05
CA MET A 1 33.48 -42.45 30.23
C MET A 1 33.73 -42.89 28.79
N ARG A 2 32.91 -43.78 28.22
CA ARG A 2 33.08 -44.25 26.84
C ARG A 2 32.39 -43.25 25.91
N TYR A 3 33.18 -42.47 25.17
CA TYR A 3 32.67 -41.67 24.06
C TYR A 3 32.28 -42.64 22.94
N PHE A 4 30.98 -42.84 22.72
CA PHE A 4 30.50 -43.48 21.50
C PHE A 4 30.55 -42.42 20.40
N PRO A 5 31.40 -42.55 19.38
CA PRO A 5 31.41 -41.59 18.29
C PRO A 5 30.06 -41.66 17.58
N LEU A 6 29.36 -40.53 17.54
CA LEU A 6 28.12 -40.40 16.78
C LEU A 6 28.45 -40.78 15.33
N ARG A 7 27.86 -41.87 14.83
CA ARG A 7 28.13 -42.33 13.46
C ARG A 7 27.77 -41.22 12.49
N LEU A 8 28.59 -41.01 11.46
CA LEU A 8 28.40 -39.93 10.48
C LEU A 8 27.00 -39.98 9.83
N GLU A 9 26.48 -41.18 9.63
CA GLU A 9 25.12 -41.47 9.14
C GLU A 9 24.00 -40.91 10.04
N VAL A 10 24.28 -40.72 11.33
CA VAL A 10 23.34 -40.12 12.31
C VAL A 10 23.67 -38.65 12.55
N ALA A 11 24.95 -38.28 12.51
CA ALA A 11 25.40 -36.90 12.71
C ALA A 11 24.92 -35.96 11.59
N LEU A 12 25.01 -36.39 10.32
CA LEU A 12 24.58 -35.60 9.16
C LEU A 12 23.08 -35.25 9.17
N PRO A 13 22.14 -36.19 9.33
CA PRO A 13 20.72 -35.85 9.37
C PRO A 13 20.35 -35.00 10.60
N LEU A 14 20.99 -35.22 11.75
CA LEU A 14 20.80 -34.37 12.93
C LEU A 14 21.29 -32.94 12.70
N ALA A 15 22.45 -32.77 12.05
CA ALA A 15 22.96 -31.45 11.68
C ALA A 15 22.06 -30.76 10.65
N ALA A 16 21.58 -31.49 9.64
CA ALA A 16 20.64 -30.96 8.65
C ALA A 16 19.32 -30.53 9.30
N LEU A 17 18.78 -31.35 10.21
CA LEU A 17 17.58 -31.02 10.98
C LEU A 17 17.81 -29.79 11.85
N LEU A 18 18.95 -29.70 12.54
CA LEU A 18 19.28 -28.54 13.37
C LEU A 18 19.38 -27.26 12.53
N LEU A 19 20.06 -27.31 11.39
CA LEU A 19 20.17 -26.17 10.47
C LEU A 19 18.81 -25.75 9.93
N LEU A 20 17.94 -26.71 9.61
CA LEU A 20 16.58 -26.43 9.17
C LEU A 20 15.74 -25.78 10.29
N VAL A 21 15.81 -26.31 11.51
CA VAL A 21 15.11 -25.74 12.68
C VAL A 21 15.60 -24.33 12.99
N LEU A 22 16.92 -24.11 12.98
CA LEU A 22 17.50 -22.78 13.20
C LEU A 22 17.14 -21.81 12.07
N GLY A 23 17.18 -22.27 10.81
CA GLY A 23 16.80 -21.46 9.66
C GLY A 23 15.33 -21.04 9.68
N VAL A 24 14.42 -21.99 9.90
CA VAL A 24 12.98 -21.72 10.02
C VAL A 24 12.69 -20.85 11.25
N GLY A 25 13.30 -21.16 12.39
CA GLY A 25 13.17 -20.38 13.62
C GLY A 25 13.67 -18.95 13.46
N GLY A 26 14.81 -18.77 12.78
CA GLY A 26 15.36 -17.45 12.45
C GLY A 26 14.42 -16.63 11.55
N LEU A 27 13.88 -17.24 10.49
CA LEU A 27 12.91 -16.58 9.61
C LEU A 27 11.64 -16.18 10.35
N TYR A 28 11.12 -17.05 11.23
CA TYR A 28 9.98 -16.75 12.08
C TYR A 28 10.28 -15.58 13.03
N GLY A 29 11.48 -15.56 13.63
CA GLY A 29 11.94 -14.47 14.49
C GLY A 29 12.00 -13.12 13.75
N ILE A 30 12.58 -13.10 12.55
CA ILE A 30 12.60 -11.90 11.68
C ILE A 30 11.18 -11.42 11.43
N ARG A 31 10.28 -12.31 11.02
CA ARG A 31 8.89 -11.97 10.73
C ARG A 31 8.13 -11.47 11.94
N ALA A 32 8.41 -12.00 13.13
CA ALA A 32 7.81 -11.54 14.37
C ALA A 32 8.23 -10.09 14.70
N VAL A 33 9.52 -9.77 14.51
CA VAL A 33 10.05 -8.40 14.70
C VAL A 33 9.50 -7.44 13.65
N GLU A 34 9.49 -7.82 12.37
CA GLU A 34 8.92 -7.03 11.27
C GLU A 34 7.40 -6.80 11.43
N SER A 35 6.70 -7.71 12.11
CA SER A 35 5.26 -7.60 12.42
C SER A 35 4.95 -6.65 13.57
N TYR A 36 5.96 -6.03 14.18
CA TYR A 36 5.81 -5.04 15.25
C TYR A 36 6.05 -3.65 14.68
N ASP A 37 5.00 -2.88 14.41
CA ASP A 37 5.12 -1.59 13.69
C ASP A 37 6.15 -0.61 14.29
N PRO A 38 6.32 -0.49 15.63
CA PRO A 38 7.38 0.36 16.21
C PRO A 38 8.81 -0.08 15.88
N PHE A 39 9.03 -1.33 15.46
CA PHE A 39 10.33 -1.75 14.94
C PHE A 39 10.67 -0.97 13.66
N CYS A 40 9.71 -0.78 12.76
CA CYS A 40 9.92 -0.05 11.51
C CYS A 40 10.29 1.43 11.77
N THR A 41 9.75 2.03 12.83
CA THR A 41 10.07 3.42 13.20
C THR A 41 11.38 3.55 13.97
N SER A 42 11.95 2.45 14.49
CA SER A 42 13.20 2.48 15.28
C SER A 42 14.44 2.87 14.48
N CYS A 43 14.44 2.61 13.16
CA CYS A 43 15.58 2.91 12.27
C CYS A 43 15.27 4.08 11.31
N HIS A 44 14.00 4.34 11.01
CA HIS A 44 13.52 5.43 10.14
C HIS A 44 12.66 6.42 10.94
N LEU A 45 13.30 7.17 11.82
CA LEU A 45 12.65 7.83 12.95
C LEU A 45 11.72 8.97 12.57
N GLN A 46 12.02 9.75 11.54
CA GLN A 46 11.24 10.97 11.28
C GLN A 46 10.08 10.76 10.30
N ASP A 47 10.28 9.95 9.26
CA ASP A 47 9.26 9.72 8.23
C ASP A 47 8.23 8.66 8.65
N HIS A 48 8.66 7.52 9.20
CA HIS A 48 7.74 6.45 9.56
C HIS A 48 6.97 6.74 10.85
N GLN A 49 7.56 7.48 11.80
CA GLN A 49 6.87 7.89 13.02
C GLN A 49 5.67 8.79 12.70
N GLU A 50 5.77 9.66 11.70
CA GLU A 50 4.63 10.49 11.28
C GLU A 50 3.43 9.65 10.81
N TYR A 51 3.66 8.50 10.18
CA TYR A 51 2.60 7.60 9.73
C TYR A 51 2.00 6.80 10.88
N LEU A 52 2.84 6.33 11.80
CA LEU A 52 2.41 5.65 13.03
C LEU A 52 1.56 6.60 13.89
N ASP A 53 2.01 7.84 14.05
CA ASP A 53 1.29 8.90 14.76
C ASP A 53 -0.03 9.26 14.06
N ASP A 54 -0.07 9.28 12.72
CA ASP A 54 -1.31 9.49 11.96
C ASP A 54 -2.34 8.37 12.25
N GLY A 55 -1.90 7.12 12.36
CA GLY A 55 -2.77 5.98 12.71
C GLY A 55 -3.29 5.98 14.15
N ALA A 56 -2.58 6.63 15.07
CA ALA A 56 -3.00 6.82 16.45
C ALA A 56 -4.04 7.95 16.62
N ARG A 57 -4.30 8.76 15.58
CA ARG A 57 -5.28 9.85 15.63
C ARG A 57 -6.72 9.32 15.70
N PRO A 58 -7.66 10.10 16.26
CA PRO A 58 -9.08 9.84 16.09
C PRO A 58 -9.43 9.63 14.60
N ALA A 59 -10.32 8.69 14.29
CA ALA A 59 -10.63 8.31 12.90
C ALA A 59 -10.92 9.50 11.96
N LYS A 60 -11.56 10.55 12.46
CA LYS A 60 -11.92 11.74 11.68
C LYS A 60 -10.74 12.67 11.35
N SER A 61 -9.61 12.55 12.05
CA SER A 61 -8.43 13.42 11.90
C SER A 61 -7.23 12.74 11.24
N ILE A 62 -7.41 11.51 10.77
CA ILE A 62 -6.42 10.78 9.97
C ILE A 62 -6.28 11.43 8.60
N ARG A 63 -5.05 11.56 8.13
CA ARG A 63 -4.71 12.36 6.95
C ARG A 63 -4.19 11.55 5.78
N SER A 64 -3.80 10.30 6.02
CA SER A 64 -3.20 9.40 5.04
C SER A 64 -3.93 8.06 4.97
N LEU A 65 -3.80 7.37 3.82
CA LEU A 65 -4.33 6.03 3.65
C LEU A 65 -3.64 5.03 4.60
N ALA A 66 -2.32 5.16 4.77
CA ALA A 66 -1.53 4.32 5.65
C ALA A 66 -1.97 4.49 7.11
N GLY A 67 -2.10 5.73 7.60
CA GLY A 67 -2.61 6.01 8.94
C GLY A 67 -4.00 5.39 9.15
N TRP A 68 -4.88 5.44 8.15
CA TRP A 68 -6.20 4.80 8.24
C TRP A 68 -6.11 3.28 8.41
N HIS A 69 -5.17 2.62 7.74
CA HIS A 69 -4.94 1.18 7.85
C HIS A 69 -4.28 0.78 9.16
N LEU A 70 -3.51 1.67 9.80
CA LEU A 70 -2.94 1.44 11.12
C LEU A 70 -3.99 1.62 12.26
N THR A 71 -5.17 2.18 11.99
CA THR A 71 -6.20 2.34 13.03
C THR A 71 -6.73 1.04 13.57
N GLY A 72 -6.72 0.89 14.90
CA GLY A 72 -7.34 -0.24 15.59
C GLY A 72 -6.80 -1.60 15.11
N GLU A 73 -5.52 -1.66 14.77
CA GLU A 73 -4.81 -2.87 14.34
C GLU A 73 -5.39 -3.54 13.08
N LYS A 74 -6.09 -2.79 12.22
CA LYS A 74 -6.68 -3.32 10.98
C LYS A 74 -5.66 -3.85 9.98
N ALA A 75 -4.46 -3.25 9.95
CA ALA A 75 -3.32 -3.70 9.17
C ALA A 75 -2.03 -3.28 9.87
N LYS A 76 -0.92 -3.91 9.48
CA LYS A 76 0.44 -3.63 9.95
C LYS A 76 1.27 -3.06 8.80
N CYS A 77 2.42 -2.45 9.08
CA CYS A 77 3.33 -1.94 8.05
C CYS A 77 3.63 -3.01 6.98
N ILE A 78 3.95 -4.23 7.42
CA ILE A 78 4.29 -5.33 6.53
C ILE A 78 3.10 -5.92 5.76
N SER A 79 1.86 -5.62 6.14
CA SER A 79 0.69 -6.07 5.38
C SER A 79 0.74 -5.55 3.93
N CYS A 80 1.29 -4.35 3.76
CA CYS A 80 1.54 -3.74 2.45
C CYS A 80 3.01 -3.82 2.01
N HIS A 81 3.97 -3.72 2.94
CA HIS A 81 5.40 -3.65 2.62
C HIS A 81 6.17 -4.98 2.66
N GLY A 82 5.57 -6.07 3.17
CA GLY A 82 6.27 -7.33 3.43
C GLY A 82 6.52 -8.22 2.21
N GLU A 83 5.86 -7.91 1.08
CA GLU A 83 5.68 -8.77 -0.10
C GLU A 83 5.15 -10.19 0.27
N GLU A 84 4.60 -10.92 -0.70
CA GLU A 84 4.11 -12.28 -0.49
C GLU A 84 4.92 -13.30 -1.31
N GLY A 85 4.88 -14.55 -0.87
CA GLY A 85 5.62 -15.65 -1.48
C GLY A 85 7.11 -15.67 -1.13
N ILE A 86 7.77 -16.76 -1.51
CA ILE A 86 9.18 -17.01 -1.16
C ILE A 86 10.11 -15.97 -1.80
N VAL A 87 9.82 -15.55 -3.03
CA VAL A 87 10.63 -14.53 -3.74
C VAL A 87 10.49 -13.16 -3.08
N GLY A 88 9.25 -12.76 -2.76
CA GLY A 88 9.00 -11.50 -2.06
C GLY A 88 9.65 -11.48 -0.69
N MET A 89 9.53 -12.58 0.06
CA MET A 89 10.20 -12.76 1.35
C MET A 89 11.73 -12.65 1.24
N ALA A 90 12.34 -13.33 0.28
CA ALA A 90 13.79 -13.26 0.09
C ALA A 90 14.25 -11.82 -0.25
N ARG A 91 13.49 -11.11 -1.09
CA ARG A 91 13.79 -9.71 -1.45
C ARG A 91 13.64 -8.78 -0.25
N THR A 92 12.54 -8.85 0.49
CA THR A 92 12.29 -7.94 1.63
C THR A 92 13.29 -8.20 2.75
N THR A 93 13.61 -9.45 3.05
CA THR A 93 14.67 -9.78 4.01
C THR A 93 16.05 -9.30 3.56
N PHE A 94 16.39 -9.41 2.28
CA PHE A 94 17.65 -8.85 1.76
C PHE A 94 17.71 -7.32 1.90
N LEU A 95 16.62 -6.62 1.57
CA LEU A 95 16.54 -5.17 1.72
C LEU A 95 16.67 -4.76 3.19
N ALA A 96 15.96 -5.43 4.10
CA ALA A 96 16.06 -5.19 5.54
C ALA A 96 17.48 -5.41 6.07
N ALA A 97 18.16 -6.48 5.64
CA ALA A 97 19.55 -6.74 6.00
C ALA A 97 20.50 -5.65 5.51
N LYS A 98 20.32 -5.18 4.26
CA LYS A 98 21.09 -4.08 3.69
C LYS A 98 20.87 -2.77 4.44
N ASP A 99 19.63 -2.46 4.79
CA ASP A 99 19.28 -1.23 5.50
C ASP A 99 19.79 -1.27 6.95
N MET A 100 19.77 -2.44 7.61
CA MET A 100 20.42 -2.65 8.90
C MET A 100 21.93 -2.37 8.84
N VAL A 101 22.63 -2.89 7.82
CA VAL A 101 24.08 -2.62 7.64
C VAL A 101 24.33 -1.12 7.48
N LYS A 102 23.54 -0.44 6.65
CA LYS A 102 23.62 1.01 6.47
C LYS A 102 23.40 1.77 7.78
N PHE A 103 22.39 1.37 8.55
CA PHE A 103 22.09 1.96 9.84
C PHE A 103 23.27 1.80 10.83
N VAL A 104 23.80 0.58 10.98
CA VAL A 104 24.93 0.29 11.88
C VAL A 104 26.20 1.06 11.48
N LEU A 105 26.42 1.25 10.18
CA LEU A 105 27.56 2.02 9.66
C LEU A 105 27.34 3.55 9.71
N GLY A 106 26.15 4.02 10.03
CA GLY A 106 25.78 5.44 9.99
C GLY A 106 25.60 6.01 8.57
N ASP A 107 25.52 5.15 7.54
CA ASP A 107 25.36 5.52 6.13
C ASP A 107 23.89 5.46 5.70
N TYR A 108 23.05 6.31 6.33
CA TYR A 108 21.62 6.37 6.05
C TYR A 108 21.16 7.78 5.69
N GLU A 109 20.21 7.86 4.74
CA GLU A 109 19.62 9.12 4.28
C GLU A 109 18.15 9.21 4.69
N HIS A 110 17.73 10.44 5.03
CA HIS A 110 16.33 10.78 5.29
C HIS A 110 15.82 11.81 4.26
N PRO A 111 14.56 11.71 3.80
CA PRO A 111 13.59 10.65 4.11
C PRO A 111 13.93 9.33 3.39
N SER A 112 13.53 8.21 3.98
CA SER A 112 13.68 6.92 3.33
C SER A 112 12.83 6.89 2.06
N ARG A 113 13.38 6.29 1.00
CA ARG A 113 12.67 6.14 -0.28
C ARG A 113 12.20 4.71 -0.39
N VAL A 114 10.91 4.55 -0.68
CA VAL A 114 10.36 3.25 -1.07
C VAL A 114 10.98 2.88 -2.42
N PHE A 115 11.88 1.89 -2.43
CA PHE A 115 12.55 1.43 -3.64
C PHE A 115 11.66 0.53 -4.51
N HIS A 116 10.56 0.00 -3.94
CA HIS A 116 9.61 -0.85 -4.65
C HIS A 116 8.18 -0.36 -4.39
N PRO A 117 7.46 0.16 -5.39
CA PRO A 117 6.07 0.56 -5.23
C PRO A 117 5.21 -0.59 -4.69
N ILE A 118 4.25 -0.28 -3.82
CA ILE A 118 3.25 -1.26 -3.35
C ILE A 118 2.46 -1.73 -4.56
N ALA A 119 2.39 -3.05 -4.76
CA ALA A 119 1.68 -3.65 -5.88
C ALA A 119 0.19 -3.81 -5.55
N ASP A 120 -0.67 -3.84 -6.57
CA ASP A 120 -2.12 -3.93 -6.37
C ASP A 120 -2.51 -5.21 -5.62
N LYS A 121 -1.80 -6.32 -5.86
CA LYS A 121 -1.96 -7.57 -5.10
C LYS A 121 -1.90 -7.38 -3.58
N ASP A 122 -1.18 -6.37 -3.09
CA ASP A 122 -1.06 -6.09 -1.66
C ASP A 122 -2.31 -5.40 -1.10
N CYS A 123 -3.06 -4.69 -1.94
CA CYS A 123 -4.40 -4.19 -1.63
C CYS A 123 -5.44 -5.33 -1.69
N LEU A 124 -5.32 -6.22 -2.67
CA LEU A 124 -6.30 -7.29 -2.94
C LEU A 124 -6.40 -8.35 -1.83
N LYS A 125 -5.39 -8.45 -0.95
CA LYS A 125 -5.43 -9.30 0.25
C LYS A 125 -6.65 -9.03 1.14
N CYS A 126 -7.05 -7.76 1.24
CA CYS A 126 -8.16 -7.34 2.09
C CYS A 126 -9.32 -6.71 1.31
N HIS A 127 -9.06 -6.33 0.07
CA HIS A 127 -10.01 -5.66 -0.79
C HIS A 127 -10.21 -6.43 -2.09
N ALA A 128 -11.17 -7.35 -2.11
CA ALA A 128 -11.55 -8.05 -3.34
C ALA A 128 -11.86 -7.08 -4.49
N ASP A 129 -11.47 -7.43 -5.71
CA ASP A 129 -11.63 -6.60 -6.91
C ASP A 129 -13.08 -6.13 -7.07
N GLU A 130 -14.04 -7.05 -6.88
CA GLU A 130 -15.47 -6.75 -7.00
C GLU A 130 -15.94 -5.71 -5.97
N ARG A 131 -15.26 -5.66 -4.81
CA ARG A 131 -15.58 -4.75 -3.70
C ARG A 131 -14.86 -3.41 -3.80
N ILE A 132 -13.63 -3.35 -4.31
CA ILE A 132 -12.91 -2.06 -4.51
C ILE A 132 -13.41 -1.34 -5.75
N LEU A 133 -13.71 -2.08 -6.82
CA LEU A 133 -14.12 -1.49 -8.08
C LEU A 133 -15.57 -1.00 -8.04
N LYS A 134 -16.34 -1.37 -7.01
CA LYS A 134 -17.72 -0.93 -6.70
C LYS A 134 -18.37 -0.25 -7.90
N LEU A 135 -18.82 -1.09 -8.83
CA LEU A 135 -19.32 -0.71 -10.15
C LEU A 135 -20.73 -0.08 -10.04
N GLU A 136 -20.91 0.89 -9.13
CA GLU A 136 -22.05 1.80 -9.19
C GLU A 136 -21.81 2.75 -10.36
N GLU A 137 -22.86 3.08 -11.13
CA GLU A 137 -22.76 3.77 -12.45
C GLU A 137 -22.01 5.12 -12.44
N ASP A 138 -21.65 5.67 -11.28
CA ASP A 138 -20.91 6.93 -11.15
C ASP A 138 -19.49 6.79 -10.55
N ASP A 139 -19.02 5.58 -10.21
CA ASP A 139 -17.65 5.40 -9.68
C ASP A 139 -16.62 5.32 -10.83
N PHE A 140 -15.41 5.84 -10.60
CA PHE A 140 -14.36 5.94 -11.63
C PHE A 140 -14.04 4.57 -12.26
N HIS A 141 -13.93 3.53 -11.43
CA HIS A 141 -13.63 2.17 -11.87
C HIS A 141 -14.79 1.50 -12.62
N ALA A 142 -16.01 2.04 -12.54
CA ALA A 142 -17.20 1.50 -13.22
C ALA A 142 -17.24 1.85 -14.70
N ILE A 143 -16.49 2.87 -15.12
CA ILE A 143 -16.38 3.26 -16.52
C ILE A 143 -15.51 2.24 -17.23
N LEU A 144 -16.05 1.58 -18.27
CA LEU A 144 -15.39 0.48 -18.98
C LEU A 144 -13.97 0.87 -19.47
N ASP A 145 -13.83 2.07 -20.01
CA ASP A 145 -12.54 2.60 -20.47
C ASP A 145 -11.52 2.82 -19.33
N HIS A 146 -12.00 3.03 -18.10
CA HIS A 146 -11.14 3.22 -16.92
C HIS A 146 -10.80 1.90 -16.22
N ALA A 147 -11.64 0.88 -16.34
CA ALA A 147 -11.47 -0.42 -15.68
C ALA A 147 -10.20 -1.18 -16.11
N THR A 148 -9.64 -0.86 -17.27
CA THR A 148 -8.48 -1.55 -17.86
C THR A 148 -7.24 -0.67 -17.98
N LEU A 149 -7.25 0.54 -17.38
CA LEU A 149 -6.12 1.44 -17.46
C LEU A 149 -4.89 0.87 -16.73
N PRO A 150 -3.67 1.11 -17.25
CA PRO A 150 -2.44 0.56 -16.68
C PRO A 150 -1.93 1.39 -15.49
N PHE A 151 -2.83 1.76 -14.57
CA PHE A 151 -2.51 2.52 -13.36
C PHE A 151 -2.68 1.64 -12.13
N SER A 152 -1.70 1.69 -11.22
CA SER A 152 -1.81 0.99 -9.94
C SER A 152 -2.64 1.78 -8.92
N CYS A 153 -3.23 1.08 -7.96
CA CYS A 153 -4.07 1.62 -6.90
C CYS A 153 -3.42 2.82 -6.20
N VAL A 154 -2.13 2.69 -5.83
CA VAL A 154 -1.38 3.72 -5.10
C VAL A 154 -1.04 4.96 -5.92
N GLN A 155 -1.14 4.90 -7.25
CA GLN A 155 -0.95 6.08 -8.09
C GLN A 155 -2.09 7.09 -7.92
N CYS A 156 -3.29 6.64 -7.55
CA CYS A 156 -4.43 7.50 -7.23
C CYS A 156 -4.67 7.58 -5.71
N HIS A 157 -4.72 6.43 -5.04
CA HIS A 157 -4.92 6.26 -3.60
C HIS A 157 -3.59 6.31 -2.85
N ASN A 158 -3.04 7.51 -2.66
CA ASN A 158 -1.69 7.68 -2.15
C ASN A 158 -1.59 7.18 -0.69
N GLY A 159 -0.63 6.28 -0.44
CA GLY A 159 -0.41 5.65 0.87
C GLY A 159 -0.10 6.64 1.98
N HIS A 160 0.99 7.38 1.79
CA HIS A 160 1.59 8.22 2.84
C HIS A 160 1.31 9.72 2.69
N LEU A 161 0.76 10.15 1.55
CA LEU A 161 0.56 11.57 1.31
C LEU A 161 -0.61 12.12 2.13
N ALA A 162 -0.33 13.12 2.96
CA ALA A 162 -1.36 13.85 3.68
C ALA A 162 -2.27 14.64 2.74
N GLY A 163 -3.54 14.76 3.10
CA GLY A 163 -4.55 15.49 2.33
C GLY A 163 -5.57 14.59 1.64
N GLY A 164 -5.40 13.27 1.75
CA GLY A 164 -6.46 12.32 1.46
C GLY A 164 -7.52 12.35 2.57
N ARG A 165 -8.79 12.16 2.20
CA ARG A 165 -9.89 11.95 3.15
C ARG A 165 -10.53 10.60 2.91
N SER A 166 -10.97 9.91 3.97
CA SER A 166 -11.68 8.62 3.86
C SER A 166 -12.89 8.70 2.94
N ALA A 167 -13.67 9.79 3.01
CA ALA A 167 -14.82 10.04 2.12
C ALA A 167 -14.45 10.14 0.62
N LYS A 168 -13.20 10.46 0.31
CA LYS A 168 -12.65 10.50 -1.06
C LYS A 168 -11.64 9.36 -1.28
N ARG A 169 -11.75 8.29 -0.49
CA ARG A 169 -10.89 7.09 -0.57
C ARG A 169 -9.40 7.45 -0.58
N PHE A 170 -9.01 8.50 0.13
CA PHE A 170 -7.63 9.01 0.20
C PHE A 170 -6.99 9.39 -1.15
N VAL A 171 -7.80 9.75 -2.15
CA VAL A 171 -7.30 10.36 -3.38
C VAL A 171 -6.83 11.79 -3.09
N VAL A 172 -5.58 12.09 -3.44
CA VAL A 172 -4.99 13.43 -3.30
C VAL A 172 -4.97 14.11 -4.68
N PRO A 173 -5.64 15.25 -4.88
CA PRO A 173 -5.77 15.87 -6.20
C PRO A 173 -4.46 16.15 -6.92
N ARG A 174 -3.45 16.67 -6.20
CA ARG A 174 -2.16 17.04 -6.80
C ARG A 174 -1.45 15.84 -7.42
N THR A 175 -1.59 14.65 -6.83
CA THR A 175 -0.99 13.43 -7.36
C THR A 175 -1.92 12.75 -8.35
N ALA A 176 -3.22 12.66 -8.12
CA ALA A 176 -4.12 11.97 -9.05
C ALA A 176 -4.38 12.74 -10.36
N GLN A 177 -4.42 14.07 -10.35
CA GLN A 177 -4.79 14.88 -11.52
C GLN A 177 -3.95 14.60 -12.78
N PRO A 178 -2.60 14.51 -12.72
CA PRO A 178 -1.78 14.17 -13.89
C PRO A 178 -2.17 12.86 -14.59
N ARG A 179 -2.79 11.90 -13.89
CA ARG A 179 -3.24 10.62 -14.48
C ARG A 179 -4.47 10.85 -15.35
N CYS A 180 -5.41 11.68 -14.86
CA CYS A 180 -6.56 12.13 -15.66
C CYS A 180 -6.08 12.96 -16.85
N ASP A 181 -5.16 13.89 -16.63
CA ASP A 181 -4.63 14.77 -17.68
C ASP A 181 -3.92 13.99 -18.79
N HIS A 182 -3.40 12.79 -18.50
CA HIS A 182 -2.74 11.95 -19.51
C HIS A 182 -3.61 11.72 -20.75
N CYS A 183 -4.92 11.56 -20.55
CA CYS A 183 -5.91 11.39 -21.62
C CYS A 183 -6.79 12.64 -21.78
N HIS A 184 -7.36 13.14 -20.69
CA HIS A 184 -8.37 14.20 -20.71
C HIS A 184 -7.85 15.59 -21.10
N ASN A 185 -6.52 15.80 -21.15
CA ASN A 185 -5.99 17.06 -21.68
C ASN A 185 -6.35 17.27 -23.16
N LYS A 186 -6.47 16.17 -23.93
CA LYS A 186 -6.78 16.14 -25.36
C LYS A 186 -8.24 15.86 -25.66
N LEU A 187 -9.03 15.44 -24.67
CA LEU A 187 -10.46 15.19 -24.82
C LEU A 187 -11.26 16.46 -24.54
N GLU A 188 -12.47 16.55 -25.11
CA GLU A 188 -13.42 17.61 -24.79
C GLU A 188 -13.87 17.52 -23.33
N GLN A 189 -14.07 16.31 -22.82
CA GLN A 189 -14.37 16.06 -21.42
C GLN A 189 -13.16 16.38 -20.53
N LYS A 190 -13.22 17.52 -19.84
CA LYS A 190 -12.23 17.92 -18.84
C LYS A 190 -12.56 17.33 -17.47
N VAL A 191 -11.54 16.88 -16.76
CA VAL A 191 -11.66 16.30 -15.41
C VAL A 191 -10.85 17.13 -14.43
N ARG A 192 -11.43 17.39 -13.25
CA ARG A 192 -10.73 18.02 -12.13
C ARG A 192 -10.91 17.21 -10.85
N VAL A 193 -9.86 16.53 -10.43
CA VAL A 193 -9.83 15.76 -9.18
C VAL A 193 -9.98 16.69 -7.98
N GLY A 194 -10.87 16.34 -7.06
CA GLY A 194 -11.15 17.14 -5.87
C GLY A 194 -12.03 18.37 -6.11
N GLY A 195 -12.49 18.61 -7.34
CA GLY A 195 -13.61 19.50 -7.58
C GLY A 195 -14.88 18.98 -6.90
N ASN A 196 -15.77 19.88 -6.48
CA ASN A 196 -17.13 19.45 -6.18
C ASN A 196 -17.72 18.90 -7.48
N LEU A 197 -18.22 17.65 -7.46
CA LEU A 197 -19.13 17.24 -8.52
C LEU A 197 -20.28 18.26 -8.53
N PRO A 198 -20.69 18.78 -9.70
CA PRO A 198 -21.90 19.57 -9.75
C PRO A 198 -23.02 18.72 -9.17
N ASP A 199 -23.64 19.26 -8.12
CA ASP A 199 -24.71 18.60 -7.40
C ASP A 199 -25.79 18.19 -8.42
N LYS A 200 -26.07 16.89 -8.55
CA LYS A 200 -27.09 16.36 -9.47
C LYS A 200 -28.44 17.08 -9.27
N LYS A 201 -28.70 17.56 -8.04
CA LYS A 201 -29.87 18.37 -7.68
C LYS A 201 -29.80 19.79 -8.25
N LYS A 202 -28.61 20.42 -8.29
CA LYS A 202 -28.41 21.74 -8.91
C LYS A 202 -28.46 21.71 -10.43
N LEU A 203 -28.01 20.62 -11.07
CA LEU A 203 -28.16 20.43 -12.52
C LEU A 203 -29.64 20.33 -12.92
N ARG A 204 -30.44 19.56 -12.18
CA ARG A 204 -31.90 19.48 -12.38
C ARG A 204 -32.63 20.79 -12.07
N LEU A 205 -32.22 21.53 -11.03
CA LEU A 205 -32.83 22.82 -10.66
C LEU A 205 -32.46 23.97 -11.59
N ALA A 206 -31.37 23.84 -12.36
CA ALA A 206 -30.95 24.83 -13.35
C ALA A 206 -31.65 24.69 -14.71
N GLY A 207 -32.64 23.79 -14.85
CA GLY A 207 -33.34 23.55 -16.11
C GLY A 207 -32.46 22.91 -17.20
N ILE A 208 -31.28 22.39 -16.83
CA ILE A 208 -30.44 21.62 -17.72
C ILE A 208 -30.99 20.19 -17.68
N ASP A 209 -31.87 19.88 -18.64
CA ASP A 209 -32.29 18.51 -18.87
C ASP A 209 -31.03 17.65 -19.08
N ALA A 210 -30.99 16.49 -18.45
CA ALA A 210 -29.92 15.51 -18.64
C ALA A 210 -29.76 15.08 -20.12
N ALA A 211 -30.75 15.40 -20.96
CA ALA A 211 -30.76 15.19 -22.41
C ALA A 211 -30.03 16.29 -23.23
N VAL A 212 -29.56 17.38 -22.60
CA VAL A 212 -28.83 18.49 -23.27
C VAL A 212 -27.36 18.54 -22.86
N LEU A 213 -26.91 17.62 -22.00
CA LEU A 213 -25.48 17.35 -21.89
C LEU A 213 -25.06 16.71 -23.22
N PRO A 214 -23.99 17.19 -23.90
CA PRO A 214 -23.50 16.51 -25.09
C PRO A 214 -23.24 15.05 -24.71
N ASP A 215 -23.58 14.11 -25.60
CA ASP A 215 -23.64 12.64 -25.43
C ASP A 215 -22.39 11.93 -24.86
N PHE A 216 -21.44 12.65 -24.28
CA PHE A 216 -20.16 12.20 -23.72
C PHE A 216 -20.24 11.28 -22.49
N PHE A 217 -21.42 10.95 -21.97
CA PHE A 217 -21.56 10.05 -20.82
C PHE A 217 -22.21 8.70 -21.12
N TYR A 218 -22.67 8.44 -22.36
CA TYR A 218 -23.26 7.16 -22.73
C TYR A 218 -22.79 6.73 -24.14
N ARG A 219 -21.55 6.26 -24.24
CA ARG A 219 -21.14 5.22 -25.19
C ARG A 219 -19.82 4.60 -24.75
#